data_AF-A0A7R9WZ27-F1
#
_entry.id   AF-A0A7R9WZ27-F1
#
_cell.length_a   1.000
_cell.length_b   1.000
_cell.length_c   1.000
_cell.angle_alpha   90.00
_cell.angle_beta   90.00
_cell.angle_gamma   90.00
#
_symmetry.space_group_name_H-M   'P 1'
#
loop_
_entity.id
_entity.type
_entity.pdbx_description
1 polymer ?
#
loop_
_entity_poly.entity_id
_entity_poly.type
_entity_poly.pdbx_seq_one_letter_code
_entity_poly.pdbx_strand_id
1 'polypeptide(L)'
;DQSDAFFTVWEVLLSTLQEDPTFVDTTILASPTSTAHQTLNWMANSNHPDLTSMIAEDAQANVTRLLEYYAVVSIYYSLDGAKWNDKMGFLSDADVCDWHSSSGGVTCDNGHVVEVALGDRYMRGTLDPALYHLSHLEKWSMDMKYNYFRWFRGSIFSHIGMLSMLSELTLVHLRLRGAFPSELYQLTQLTHLDLASNGFAGRLPSEIARLT
;
A
#
# COMPACT_ATOMS: atom_id res chain seq x y z
N ASP A 1 24.59 15.61 -31.19
CA ASP A 1 23.90 14.33 -31.15
C ASP A 1 24.27 13.60 -29.87
N GLN A 2 23.21 13.26 -29.14
CA GLN A 2 23.07 12.28 -28.04
C GLN A 2 24.12 12.32 -26.90
N SER A 3 23.85 13.19 -25.92
CA SER A 3 24.22 12.90 -24.53
C SER A 3 23.11 12.02 -23.94
N ASP A 4 23.24 10.70 -24.04
CA ASP A 4 22.43 9.79 -23.24
C ASP A 4 22.84 9.97 -21.78
N ALA A 5 22.09 10.80 -21.05
CA ALA A 5 22.19 10.87 -19.61
C ALA A 5 21.62 9.55 -19.08
N PHE A 6 22.49 8.65 -18.63
CA PHE A 6 22.07 7.52 -17.83
C PHE A 6 21.50 8.08 -16.52
N PHE A 7 20.18 8.08 -16.40
CA PHE A 7 19.50 8.39 -15.14
C PHE A 7 19.88 7.35 -14.10
N THR A 8 20.14 7.80 -12.88
CA THR A 8 20.26 6.90 -11.73
C THR A 8 18.91 6.22 -11.46
N VAL A 9 18.93 5.04 -10.83
CA VAL A 9 17.71 4.33 -10.39
C VAL A 9 16.78 5.27 -9.61
N TRP A 10 17.37 6.12 -8.77
CA TRP A 10 16.65 7.17 -8.05
C TRP A 10 15.90 8.13 -8.96
N GLU A 11 16.54 8.64 -10.01
CA GLU A 11 15.93 9.62 -10.93
C GLU A 11 14.81 9.00 -11.75
N VAL A 12 14.97 7.74 -12.18
CA VAL A 12 13.90 7.00 -12.86
C VAL A 12 12.69 6.86 -11.94
N LEU A 13 12.88 6.33 -10.73
CA LEU A 13 11.79 6.18 -9.76
C LEU A 13 11.16 7.52 -9.40
N LEU A 14 11.95 8.58 -9.23
CA LEU A 14 11.44 9.92 -8.97
C LEU A 14 10.56 10.42 -10.11
N SER A 15 10.96 10.23 -11.37
CA SER A 15 10.15 10.60 -12.52
C SER A 15 8.84 9.81 -12.58
N THR A 16 8.88 8.50 -12.34
CA THR A 16 7.68 7.64 -12.28
C THR A 16 6.68 8.13 -11.23
N LEU A 17 7.16 8.50 -10.04
CA LEU A 17 6.29 9.03 -8.97
C LEU A 17 5.76 10.45 -9.28
N GLN A 18 6.45 11.21 -10.13
CA GLN A 18 6.00 12.53 -10.57
C GLN A 18 4.95 12.47 -11.68
N GLU A 19 4.85 11.36 -12.43
CA GLU A 19 3.80 11.17 -13.44
C GLU A 19 2.42 10.96 -12.81
N ASP A 20 2.37 10.29 -11.65
CA ASP A 20 1.17 10.17 -10.83
C ASP A 20 1.41 10.67 -9.40
N PRO A 21 1.42 12.00 -9.20
CA PRO A 21 1.69 12.59 -7.89
C PRO A 21 0.50 12.45 -6.92
N THR A 22 -0.59 11.80 -7.31
CA THR A 22 -1.87 11.79 -6.59
C THR A 22 -1.72 11.31 -5.14
N PHE A 23 -0.78 10.38 -4.90
CA PHE A 23 -0.54 9.81 -3.58
C PHE A 23 0.89 9.89 -3.08
N VAL A 24 1.76 10.59 -3.81
CA VAL A 24 3.15 10.77 -3.43
C VAL A 24 3.39 12.24 -3.17
N ASP A 25 3.55 12.60 -1.88
CA ASP A 25 4.00 13.94 -1.53
C ASP A 25 5.48 14.08 -1.89
N THR A 26 5.74 14.54 -3.12
CA THR A 26 7.10 14.76 -3.61
C THR A 26 7.81 15.90 -2.88
N THR A 27 7.09 16.76 -2.14
CA THR A 27 7.67 17.88 -1.41
C THR A 27 8.41 17.44 -0.13
N ILE A 28 8.07 16.26 0.42
CA ILE A 28 8.71 15.68 1.60
C ILE A 28 9.84 14.69 1.27
N LEU A 29 10.15 14.49 -0.01
CA LEU A 29 11.31 13.69 -0.45
C LEU A 29 12.65 14.29 0.00
N ALA A 30 12.69 15.58 0.31
CA ALA A 30 13.85 16.23 0.88
C ALA A 30 14.10 15.88 2.37
N SER A 31 13.12 15.28 3.05
CA SER A 31 13.24 14.88 4.46
C SER A 31 13.68 13.42 4.58
N PRO A 32 14.89 13.12 5.08
CA PRO A 32 15.39 11.74 5.17
C PRO A 32 14.57 10.81 6.09
N THR A 33 13.73 11.41 6.93
CA THR A 33 12.87 10.71 7.89
C THR A 33 11.44 10.54 7.39
N SER A 34 11.08 11.09 6.22
CA SER A 34 9.76 10.90 5.66
C SER A 34 9.60 9.49 5.08
N THR A 35 8.39 8.95 5.15
CA THR A 35 8.06 7.67 4.52
C THR A 35 8.39 7.69 3.04
N ALA A 36 8.06 8.77 2.34
CA ALA A 36 8.31 8.89 0.91
C ALA A 36 9.80 8.82 0.56
N HIS A 37 10.65 9.53 1.31
CA HIS A 37 12.11 9.48 1.10
C HIS A 37 12.67 8.09 1.44
N GLN A 38 12.28 7.52 2.58
CA GLN A 38 12.79 6.21 3.01
C GLN A 38 12.43 5.11 2.00
N THR A 39 11.21 5.15 1.49
CA THR A 39 10.69 4.24 0.45
C THR A 39 11.51 4.36 -0.83
N LEU A 40 11.63 5.58 -1.36
CA LEU A 40 12.38 5.83 -2.59
C LEU A 40 13.87 5.48 -2.44
N ASN A 41 14.47 5.82 -1.30
CA ASN A 41 15.86 5.53 -1.01
C ASN A 41 16.13 4.03 -0.90
N TRP A 42 15.24 3.28 -0.26
CA TRP A 42 15.38 1.84 -0.20
C TRP A 42 15.30 1.22 -1.58
N MET A 43 14.28 1.56 -2.38
CA MET A 43 14.13 1.04 -3.74
C MET A 43 15.34 1.37 -4.61
N ALA A 44 15.79 2.63 -4.61
CA ALA A 44 16.90 3.10 -5.43
C ALA A 44 18.25 2.44 -5.11
N ASN A 45 18.42 1.93 -3.88
CA ASN A 45 19.65 1.27 -3.43
C ASN A 45 19.48 -0.25 -3.26
N SER A 46 18.29 -0.79 -3.54
CA SER A 46 18.05 -2.24 -3.53
C SER A 46 18.55 -2.85 -4.83
N ASN A 47 19.26 -3.98 -4.74
CA ASN A 47 19.63 -4.78 -5.91
C ASN A 47 18.54 -5.83 -6.22
N HIS A 48 17.28 -5.45 -6.05
CA HIS A 48 16.15 -6.36 -6.19
C HIS A 48 15.96 -6.74 -7.67
N PRO A 49 15.92 -8.05 -8.03
CA PRO A 49 15.87 -8.48 -9.43
C PRO A 49 14.69 -7.90 -10.20
N ASP A 50 13.48 -7.94 -9.61
CA ASP A 50 12.26 -7.44 -10.28
C ASP A 50 12.29 -5.92 -10.50
N LEU A 51 12.82 -5.16 -9.53
CA LEU A 51 12.99 -3.72 -9.65
C LEU A 51 14.01 -3.38 -10.73
N THR A 52 15.10 -4.15 -10.77
CA THR A 52 16.15 -3.98 -11.77
C THR A 52 15.63 -4.28 -13.17
N SER A 53 14.83 -5.34 -13.37
CA SER A 53 14.21 -5.64 -14.66
C SER A 53 13.19 -4.58 -15.08
N MET A 54 12.29 -4.15 -14.18
CA MET A 54 11.30 -3.12 -14.48
C MET A 54 11.93 -1.80 -14.95
N ILE A 55 13.06 -1.43 -14.34
CA ILE A 55 13.79 -0.19 -14.68
C ILE A 55 14.66 -0.36 -15.94
N ALA A 56 15.30 -1.52 -16.12
CA ALA A 56 16.22 -1.76 -17.23
C ALA A 56 15.52 -2.01 -18.57
N GLU A 57 14.32 -2.58 -18.57
CA GLU A 57 13.60 -2.94 -19.80
C GLU A 57 12.86 -1.73 -20.40
N ASP A 58 11.97 -1.13 -19.61
CA ASP A 58 11.25 0.11 -19.92
C ASP A 58 10.47 0.54 -18.66
N ALA A 59 10.97 1.53 -17.94
CA ALA A 59 10.29 2.03 -16.75
C ALA A 59 8.90 2.59 -17.06
N GLN A 60 8.67 3.14 -18.26
CA GLN A 60 7.39 3.69 -18.67
C GLN A 60 6.35 2.59 -18.90
N ALA A 61 6.76 1.48 -19.52
CA ALA A 61 5.90 0.31 -19.67
C ALA A 61 5.58 -0.37 -18.34
N ASN A 62 6.44 -0.19 -17.32
CA ASN A 62 6.30 -0.79 -16.00
C ASN A 62 5.82 0.18 -14.91
N VAL A 63 5.35 1.40 -15.26
CA VAL A 63 4.93 2.42 -14.27
C VAL A 63 3.97 1.86 -13.23
N THR A 64 2.95 1.10 -13.65
CA THR A 64 1.98 0.51 -12.72
C THR A 64 2.66 -0.41 -11.70
N ARG A 65 3.52 -1.33 -12.15
CA ARG A 65 4.22 -2.26 -11.25
C ARG A 65 5.20 -1.53 -10.33
N LEU A 66 5.86 -0.48 -10.83
CA LEU A 66 6.74 0.37 -10.01
C LEU A 66 5.97 1.12 -8.91
N LEU A 67 4.80 1.66 -9.23
CA LEU A 67 3.93 2.32 -8.25
C LEU A 67 3.35 1.34 -7.23
N GLU A 68 2.98 0.13 -7.66
CA GLU A 68 2.54 -0.96 -6.77
C GLU A 68 3.66 -1.38 -5.82
N TYR A 69 4.89 -1.53 -6.34
CA TYR A 69 6.07 -1.83 -5.54
C TYR A 69 6.33 -0.72 -4.50
N TYR A 70 6.28 0.55 -4.94
CA TYR A 70 6.43 1.70 -4.05
C TYR A 70 5.37 1.69 -2.94
N ALA A 71 4.11 1.41 -3.29
CA ALA A 71 3.02 1.29 -2.34
C ALA A 71 3.33 0.24 -1.26
N VAL A 72 3.76 -0.97 -1.65
CA VAL A 72 4.13 -2.03 -0.69
C VAL A 72 5.28 -1.61 0.23
N VAL A 73 6.35 -1.01 -0.30
CA VAL A 73 7.49 -0.55 0.51
C VAL A 73 7.06 0.57 1.46
N SER A 74 6.21 1.49 1.02
CA SER A 74 5.70 2.59 1.86
C SER A 74 4.88 2.09 3.04
N ILE A 75 4.15 0.97 2.91
CA ILE A 75 3.43 0.34 4.03
C ILE A 75 4.40 -0.02 5.16
N TYR A 76 5.56 -0.60 4.82
CA TYR A 76 6.57 -0.96 5.82
C TYR A 76 7.04 0.27 6.58
N TYR A 77 7.44 1.35 5.89
CA TYR A 77 7.95 2.55 6.55
C TYR A 77 6.85 3.31 7.32
N SER A 78 5.65 3.43 6.76
CA SER A 78 4.52 4.17 7.33
C SER A 78 3.93 3.52 8.59
N LEU A 79 4.08 2.20 8.72
CA LEU A 79 3.62 1.41 9.87
C LEU A 79 4.76 0.94 10.81
N ASP A 80 5.94 1.59 10.71
CA ASP A 80 7.11 1.35 11.55
C ASP A 80 7.59 -0.13 11.52
N GLY A 81 7.72 -0.65 10.30
CA GLY A 81 8.12 -2.02 9.94
C GLY A 81 9.36 -2.55 10.66
N ALA A 82 10.29 -1.66 11.01
CA ALA A 82 11.46 -2.01 11.79
C ALA A 82 11.14 -2.61 13.17
N LYS A 83 9.93 -2.35 13.70
CA LYS A 83 9.46 -2.83 15.00
C LYS A 83 8.48 -3.99 14.92
N TRP A 84 8.18 -4.48 13.71
CA TRP A 84 7.30 -5.63 13.56
C TRP A 84 7.95 -6.90 14.13
N ASN A 85 7.16 -7.72 14.82
CA ASN A 85 7.63 -9.00 15.38
C ASN A 85 8.06 -10.01 14.31
N ASP A 86 7.35 -10.03 13.19
CA ASP A 86 7.74 -10.76 11.98
C ASP A 86 7.48 -9.83 10.79
N LYS A 87 8.50 -9.70 9.95
CA LYS A 87 8.53 -8.77 8.82
C LYS A 87 7.97 -9.39 7.55
N MET A 88 7.66 -10.69 7.53
CA MET A 88 7.08 -11.37 6.35
C MET A 88 7.97 -11.19 5.10
N GLY A 89 9.29 -11.12 5.27
CA GLY A 89 10.20 -10.86 4.16
C GLY A 89 10.20 -9.42 3.62
N PHE A 90 9.40 -8.49 4.16
CA PHE A 90 9.43 -7.09 3.73
C PHE A 90 10.84 -6.52 3.82
N LEU A 91 11.23 -5.86 2.74
CA LEU A 91 12.57 -5.28 2.53
C LEU A 91 13.72 -6.30 2.54
N SER A 92 13.43 -7.59 2.34
CA SER A 92 14.45 -8.59 2.04
C SER A 92 14.83 -8.58 0.55
N ASP A 93 15.83 -9.38 0.19
CA ASP A 93 16.26 -9.54 -1.21
C ASP A 93 15.36 -10.49 -2.01
N ALA A 94 14.34 -11.10 -1.38
CA ALA A 94 13.35 -11.95 -2.06
C ALA A 94 12.35 -11.11 -2.85
N ASP A 95 11.72 -11.72 -3.86
CA ASP A 95 10.71 -11.07 -4.69
C ASP A 95 9.60 -10.42 -3.84
N VAL A 96 9.03 -9.30 -4.28
CA VAL A 96 7.91 -8.66 -3.57
C VAL A 96 6.72 -9.63 -3.41
N CYS A 97 6.56 -10.54 -4.37
CA CYS A 97 5.55 -11.59 -4.35
C CYS A 97 5.87 -12.74 -3.39
N ASP A 98 7.10 -12.80 -2.88
CA ASP A 98 7.54 -13.71 -1.82
C ASP A 98 7.57 -13.02 -0.44
N TRP A 99 7.14 -11.75 -0.33
CA TRP A 99 7.04 -11.03 0.95
C TRP A 99 5.81 -11.45 1.74
N HIS A 100 5.75 -12.74 2.06
CA HIS A 100 4.70 -13.33 2.88
C HIS A 100 5.22 -14.38 3.86
N SER A 101 4.37 -14.69 4.84
CA SER A 101 4.55 -15.80 5.77
C SER A 101 3.21 -16.50 6.01
N SER A 102 3.17 -17.46 6.92
CA SER A 102 1.94 -18.21 7.26
C SER A 102 0.83 -17.36 7.88
N SER A 103 1.04 -16.06 8.05
CA SER A 103 0.13 -15.14 8.75
C SER A 103 -0.16 -13.86 7.97
N GLY A 104 0.15 -13.85 6.68
CA GLY A 104 -0.09 -12.71 5.79
C GLY A 104 1.17 -12.26 5.06
N GLY A 105 1.05 -11.12 4.39
CA GLY A 105 2.07 -10.54 3.53
C GLY A 105 1.47 -10.05 2.21
N VAL A 106 2.26 -10.17 1.16
CA VAL A 106 1.91 -9.80 -0.21
C VAL A 106 1.71 -11.05 -1.05
N THR A 107 0.67 -11.07 -1.86
CA THR A 107 0.49 -12.07 -2.93
C THR A 107 0.34 -11.36 -4.26
N CYS A 108 0.92 -11.92 -5.31
CA CYS A 108 0.81 -11.40 -6.65
C CYS A 108 0.12 -12.36 -7.61
N ASP A 109 -0.46 -11.80 -8.67
CA ASP A 109 -0.82 -12.51 -9.89
C ASP A 109 -0.21 -11.77 -11.09
N ASN A 110 0.42 -12.50 -12.01
CA ASN A 110 1.06 -11.94 -13.21
C ASN A 110 1.98 -10.71 -12.95
N GLY A 111 2.67 -10.68 -11.81
CA GLY A 111 3.58 -9.58 -11.43
C GLY A 111 2.89 -8.34 -10.84
N HIS A 112 1.59 -8.40 -10.59
CA HIS A 112 0.79 -7.37 -9.93
C HIS A 112 0.38 -7.79 -8.53
N VAL A 113 0.36 -6.84 -7.60
CA VAL A 113 -0.04 -7.09 -6.21
C VAL A 113 -1.56 -7.22 -6.13
N VAL A 114 -2.04 -8.43 -5.83
CA VAL A 114 -3.48 -8.74 -5.75
C VAL A 114 -3.98 -8.93 -4.32
N GLU A 115 -3.09 -9.25 -3.38
CA GLU A 115 -3.42 -9.34 -1.96
C GLU A 115 -2.40 -8.64 -1.08
N VAL A 116 -2.90 -7.85 -0.13
CA VAL A 116 -2.13 -7.34 1.02
C VAL A 116 -2.83 -7.75 2.30
N ALA A 117 -2.18 -8.61 3.08
CA ALA A 117 -2.68 -9.11 4.35
C ALA A 117 -1.72 -8.72 5.48
N LEU A 118 -2.14 -7.79 6.35
CA LEU A 118 -1.34 -7.28 7.45
C LEU A 118 -1.97 -7.67 8.80
N GLY A 119 -1.24 -8.45 9.58
CA GLY A 119 -1.69 -8.92 10.91
C GLY A 119 -1.00 -8.20 12.07
N ASP A 120 -1.64 -8.28 13.22
CA ASP A 120 -1.20 -7.72 14.50
C ASP A 120 0.23 -8.11 14.92
N ARG A 121 1.17 -7.17 14.75
CA ARG A 121 2.60 -7.37 14.98
C ARG A 121 3.30 -6.14 15.57
N TYR A 122 2.65 -5.41 16.49
CA TYR A 122 3.12 -4.09 16.96
C TYR A 122 3.17 -3.00 15.87
N MET A 123 2.31 -3.10 14.86
CA MET A 123 2.19 -2.08 13.81
C MET A 123 1.70 -0.77 14.41
N ARG A 124 2.38 0.34 14.09
CA ARG A 124 2.02 1.68 14.56
C ARG A 124 2.35 2.73 13.51
N GLY A 125 1.53 3.77 13.43
CA GLY A 125 1.70 4.83 12.44
C GLY A 125 0.40 5.07 11.69
N THR A 126 0.53 5.52 10.45
CA THR A 126 -0.58 5.85 9.56
C THR A 126 -0.30 5.22 8.22
N LEU A 127 -1.29 4.63 7.54
CA LEU A 127 -1.07 4.16 6.18
C LEU A 127 -0.71 5.32 5.27
N ASP A 128 0.34 5.12 4.48
CA ASP A 128 0.69 6.03 3.39
C ASP A 128 -0.41 5.97 2.32
N PRO A 129 -0.93 7.11 1.83
CA PRO A 129 -1.86 7.14 0.70
C PRO A 129 -1.33 6.44 -0.55
N ALA A 130 -0.01 6.27 -0.71
CA ALA A 130 0.57 5.52 -1.81
C ALA A 130 0.00 4.10 -1.96
N LEU A 131 -0.58 3.53 -0.89
CA LEU A 131 -1.38 2.29 -0.92
C LEU A 131 -2.40 2.26 -2.06
N TYR A 132 -3.02 3.39 -2.41
CA TYR A 132 -4.06 3.43 -3.44
C TYR A 132 -3.52 3.29 -4.88
N HIS A 133 -2.19 3.22 -5.06
CA HIS A 133 -1.58 2.79 -6.33
C HIS A 133 -1.65 1.27 -6.56
N LEU A 134 -2.11 0.49 -5.58
CA LEU A 134 -2.38 -0.95 -5.73
C LEU A 134 -3.62 -1.20 -6.61
N SER A 135 -3.52 -0.82 -7.88
CA SER A 135 -4.64 -0.78 -8.83
C SER A 135 -5.24 -2.16 -9.14
N HIS A 136 -4.45 -3.21 -9.00
CA HIS A 136 -4.85 -4.61 -9.16
C HIS A 136 -5.22 -5.30 -7.83
N LEU A 137 -5.29 -4.56 -6.71
CA LEU A 137 -5.58 -5.16 -5.42
C LEU A 137 -7.00 -5.73 -5.40
N GLU A 138 -7.10 -7.05 -5.23
CA GLU A 138 -8.36 -7.77 -5.11
C GLU A 138 -8.74 -8.00 -3.65
N LYS A 139 -7.73 -8.18 -2.78
CA LYS A 139 -7.92 -8.52 -1.37
C LYS A 139 -7.08 -7.63 -0.48
N TRP A 140 -7.72 -6.98 0.47
CA TRP A 140 -7.04 -6.21 1.50
C TRP A 140 -7.53 -6.61 2.88
N SER A 141 -6.61 -7.14 3.69
CA SER A 141 -6.90 -7.58 5.05
C SER A 141 -5.98 -6.91 6.06
N MET A 142 -6.58 -6.34 7.11
CA MET A 142 -5.89 -5.84 8.29
C MET A 142 -6.66 -6.23 9.56
N ASP A 143 -6.01 -6.99 10.44
CA ASP A 143 -6.53 -7.31 11.78
C ASP A 143 -5.51 -6.95 12.87
N MET A 144 -5.88 -6.02 13.75
CA MET A 144 -5.02 -5.46 14.80
C MET A 144 -5.46 -5.84 16.24
N LYS A 145 -6.13 -6.98 16.41
CA LYS A 145 -6.80 -7.41 17.66
C LYS A 145 -6.03 -7.23 18.97
N TYR A 146 -4.75 -7.60 19.04
CA TYR A 146 -3.89 -7.54 20.23
C TYR A 146 -2.89 -6.37 20.21
N ASN A 147 -3.07 -5.37 19.33
CA ASN A 147 -2.30 -4.13 19.41
C ASN A 147 -2.76 -3.29 20.61
N TYR A 148 -1.98 -3.36 21.69
CA TYR A 148 -2.15 -2.51 22.88
C TYR A 148 -1.93 -1.02 22.57
N PHE A 149 -1.14 -0.71 21.54
CA PHE A 149 -0.78 0.65 21.15
C PHE A 149 -1.84 1.28 20.25
N ARG A 150 -2.33 2.44 20.67
CA ARG A 150 -3.59 3.06 20.21
C ARG A 150 -3.44 3.95 18.96
N TRP A 151 -2.58 3.62 18.00
CA TRP A 151 -2.07 4.65 17.09
C TRP A 151 -2.45 4.60 15.61
N PHE A 152 -3.31 3.70 15.15
CA PHE A 152 -3.83 3.87 13.80
C PHE A 152 -4.59 5.20 13.70
N ARG A 153 -4.04 6.13 12.91
CA ARG A 153 -4.58 7.47 12.64
C ARG A 153 -4.61 7.64 11.12
N GLY A 154 -5.54 8.46 10.63
CA GLY A 154 -5.69 8.73 9.19
C GLY A 154 -6.99 8.18 8.60
N SER A 155 -7.28 8.61 7.38
CA SER A 155 -8.48 8.21 6.65
C SER A 155 -8.17 7.04 5.73
N ILE A 156 -8.64 5.84 6.08
CA ILE A 156 -8.52 4.64 5.24
C ILE A 156 -9.47 4.69 4.03
N PHE A 157 -10.51 5.52 4.08
CA PHE A 157 -11.57 5.47 3.07
C PHE A 157 -11.49 6.58 2.01
N SER A 158 -10.66 7.61 2.21
CA SER A 158 -10.70 8.83 1.37
C SER A 158 -10.49 8.58 -0.13
N HIS A 159 -9.75 7.53 -0.49
CA HIS A 159 -9.50 7.16 -1.89
C HIS A 159 -9.72 5.68 -2.16
N ILE A 160 -10.46 4.99 -1.27
CA ILE A 160 -10.62 3.54 -1.38
C ILE A 160 -11.29 3.13 -2.70
N GLY A 161 -12.13 3.99 -3.28
CA GLY A 161 -12.74 3.78 -4.60
C GLY A 161 -11.77 3.68 -5.77
N MET A 162 -10.48 4.04 -5.60
CA MET A 162 -9.45 3.81 -6.62
C MET A 162 -8.99 2.36 -6.69
N LEU A 163 -9.23 1.57 -5.64
CA LEU A 163 -9.01 0.12 -5.63
C LEU A 163 -10.17 -0.59 -6.34
N SER A 164 -10.33 -0.30 -7.63
CA SER A 164 -11.52 -0.70 -8.41
C SER A 164 -11.70 -2.22 -8.57
N MET A 165 -10.62 -3.00 -8.40
CA MET A 165 -10.63 -4.47 -8.43
C MET A 165 -10.89 -5.10 -7.05
N LEU A 166 -10.98 -4.31 -5.99
CA LEU A 166 -11.10 -4.80 -4.62
C LEU A 166 -12.42 -5.55 -4.43
N SER A 167 -12.31 -6.85 -4.15
CA SER A 167 -13.42 -7.77 -3.98
C SER A 167 -13.60 -8.24 -2.54
N GLU A 168 -12.51 -8.26 -1.76
CA GLU A 168 -12.51 -8.60 -0.34
C GLU A 168 -11.81 -7.52 0.49
N LEU A 169 -12.55 -6.91 1.42
CA LEU A 169 -12.02 -5.91 2.34
C LEU A 169 -12.29 -6.32 3.79
N THR A 170 -11.23 -6.59 4.52
CA THR A 170 -11.26 -6.92 5.95
C THR A 170 -10.45 -5.87 6.72
N LEU A 171 -11.09 -5.03 7.53
CA LEU A 171 -10.45 -4.00 8.34
C LEU A 171 -10.97 -4.10 9.77
N VAL A 172 -10.41 -5.00 10.56
CA VAL A 172 -10.94 -5.39 11.87
C VAL A 172 -10.01 -4.89 12.99
N HIS A 173 -10.60 -4.47 14.12
CA HIS A 173 -9.87 -3.96 15.29
C HIS A 173 -8.98 -2.73 15.02
N LEU A 174 -9.25 -1.95 13.97
CA LEU A 174 -8.49 -0.74 13.63
C LEU A 174 -8.95 0.50 14.39
N ARG A 175 -10.03 0.40 15.18
CA ARG A 175 -10.66 1.49 15.93
C ARG A 175 -11.09 2.65 15.04
N LEU A 176 -11.51 2.34 13.81
CA LEU A 176 -12.12 3.30 12.91
C LEU A 176 -13.40 3.86 13.55
N ARG A 177 -13.65 5.16 13.40
CA ARG A 177 -14.75 5.88 14.06
C ARG A 177 -15.41 6.83 13.08
N GLY A 178 -16.59 7.31 13.45
CA GLY A 178 -17.37 8.25 12.66
C GLY A 178 -18.54 7.56 11.96
N ALA A 179 -19.12 8.23 10.98
CA ALA A 179 -20.16 7.64 10.13
C ALA A 179 -19.59 6.50 9.28
N PHE A 180 -20.45 5.62 8.80
CA PHE A 180 -20.08 4.63 7.80
C PHE A 180 -19.62 5.37 6.52
N PRO A 181 -18.43 5.05 5.97
CA PRO A 181 -17.82 5.82 4.88
C PRO A 181 -18.57 5.59 3.56
N SER A 182 -18.97 6.69 2.90
CA SER A 182 -19.70 6.60 1.63
C SER A 182 -18.81 6.24 0.44
N GLU A 183 -17.51 6.40 0.58
CA GLU A 183 -16.51 6.04 -0.41
C GLU A 183 -16.48 4.53 -0.65
N LEU A 184 -16.90 3.70 0.32
CA LEU A 184 -17.04 2.25 0.12
C LEU A 184 -18.01 1.92 -1.02
N TYR A 185 -19.00 2.77 -1.29
CA TYR A 185 -19.96 2.54 -2.38
C TYR A 185 -19.37 2.71 -3.78
N GLN A 186 -18.12 3.16 -3.89
CA GLN A 186 -17.37 3.24 -5.14
C GLN A 186 -16.72 1.89 -5.50
N LEU A 187 -16.59 0.98 -4.54
CA LEU A 187 -16.02 -0.36 -4.75
C LEU A 187 -17.07 -1.30 -5.35
N THR A 188 -17.27 -1.21 -6.66
CA THR A 188 -18.34 -1.96 -7.36
C THR A 188 -18.09 -3.46 -7.45
N GLN A 189 -16.86 -3.92 -7.21
CA GLN A 189 -16.48 -5.35 -7.24
C GLN A 189 -16.52 -5.99 -5.84
N LEU A 190 -16.83 -5.22 -4.79
CA LEU A 190 -16.74 -5.68 -3.41
C LEU A 190 -17.84 -6.68 -3.09
N THR A 191 -17.45 -7.92 -2.78
CA THR A 191 -18.35 -9.02 -2.42
C THR A 191 -18.23 -9.41 -0.95
N HIS A 192 -17.10 -9.11 -0.31
CA HIS A 192 -16.86 -9.38 1.11
C HIS A 192 -16.39 -8.11 1.80
N LEU A 193 -17.12 -7.70 2.84
CA LEU A 193 -16.79 -6.55 3.68
C LEU A 193 -16.88 -6.94 5.15
N ASP A 194 -15.73 -6.94 5.83
CA ASP A 194 -15.66 -7.09 7.28
C ASP A 194 -15.03 -5.84 7.92
N LEU A 195 -15.86 -5.09 8.64
CA LEU A 195 -15.45 -3.93 9.43
C LEU A 195 -15.69 -4.14 10.92
N ALA A 196 -15.76 -5.40 11.37
CA ALA A 196 -16.07 -5.74 12.75
C ALA A 196 -15.08 -5.14 13.75
N SER A 197 -15.52 -5.02 15.00
CA SER A 197 -14.70 -4.50 16.11
C SER A 197 -14.09 -3.11 15.86
N ASN A 198 -14.75 -2.29 15.06
CA ASN A 198 -14.51 -0.85 14.94
C ASN A 198 -15.52 -0.04 15.77
N GLY A 199 -15.38 1.28 15.77
CA GLY A 199 -16.23 2.24 16.48
C GLY A 199 -17.07 3.13 15.56
N PHE A 200 -17.51 2.62 14.41
CA PHE A 200 -18.47 3.34 13.56
C PHE A 200 -19.77 3.59 14.32
N ALA A 201 -20.37 4.75 14.08
CA ALA A 201 -21.57 5.21 14.76
C ALA A 201 -22.49 5.96 13.78
N GLY A 202 -23.76 6.13 14.17
CA GLY A 202 -24.77 6.74 13.31
C GLY A 202 -25.59 5.71 12.56
N ARG A 203 -26.37 6.17 11.57
CA ARG A 203 -27.20 5.31 10.74
C ARG A 203 -26.39 4.77 9.57
N LEU A 204 -26.64 3.52 9.19
CA LEU A 204 -26.16 3.00 7.92
C LEU A 204 -26.85 3.75 6.78
N PRO A 205 -26.10 4.32 5.82
CA PRO A 205 -26.70 4.95 4.64
C PRO A 205 -27.42 3.90 3.79
N SER A 206 -28.48 4.32 3.09
CA SER A 206 -29.24 3.46 2.17
C SER A 206 -28.40 2.91 1.01
N GLU A 207 -27.35 3.65 0.66
CA GLU A 207 -26.39 3.37 -0.40
C GLU A 207 -25.56 2.11 -0.12
N ILE A 208 -25.58 1.58 1.12
CA ILE A 208 -25.00 0.27 1.44
C ILE A 208 -25.62 -0.86 0.61
N ALA A 209 -26.86 -0.68 0.13
CA ALA A 209 -27.52 -1.62 -0.79
C ALA A 209 -26.84 -1.70 -2.18
N ARG A 210 -25.85 -0.85 -2.48
CA ARG A 210 -25.02 -0.93 -3.69
C ARG A 210 -23.88 -1.95 -3.58
N LEU A 211 -23.55 -2.38 -2.37
CA LEU A 211 -22.62 -3.48 -2.12
C LEU A 211 -23.45 -4.78 -2.24
N THR A 212 -23.45 -5.38 -3.42
CA THR A 212 -24.30 -6.54 -3.77
C THR A 212 -23.49 -7.76 -4.10
#